data_AF-A0A935M4A0-F1
#
_entry.id   AF-A0A935M4A0-F1
#
_cell.length_a   1.000
_cell.length_b   1.000
_cell.length_c   1.000
_cell.angle_alpha   90.00
_cell.angle_beta   90.00
_cell.angle_gamma   90.00
#
_symmetry.space_group_name_H-M   'P 1'
#
loop_
_entity.id
_entity.type
_entity.pdbx_description
1 polymer ?
#
loop_
_entity_poly.entity_id
_entity_poly.type
_entity_poly.pdbx_seq_one_letter_code
_entity_poly.pdbx_strand_id
1 'polypeptide(L)' 'MNNIVDVTMTGEADRFGESVSSAGDVNGDGYSDVIVGC' A
#
# COMPACT_ATOMS: atom_id res chain seq x y z
N MET A 1 -16.36 10.52 1.59
CA MET A 1 -15.48 10.01 0.51
C MET A 1 -15.52 11.04 -0.61
N ASN A 2 -14.39 11.67 -0.90
CA ASN A 2 -14.21 12.53 -2.06
C ASN A 2 -13.51 11.71 -3.17
N ASN A 3 -13.69 12.12 -4.43
CA ASN A 3 -13.03 11.47 -5.58
C ASN A 3 -11.71 12.19 -5.92
N ILE A 4 -11.00 12.63 -4.89
CA ILE A 4 -9.70 13.32 -5.02
C ILE A 4 -8.63 12.30 -4.67
N VAL A 5 -7.57 12.26 -5.46
CA VAL A 5 -6.41 11.41 -5.17
C VAL A 5 -5.64 12.01 -4.00
N ASP A 6 -5.48 11.25 -2.92
CA ASP A 6 -4.70 11.67 -1.75
C ASP A 6 -3.20 11.43 -1.96
N VAL A 7 -2.83 10.36 -2.67
CA VAL A 7 -1.44 9.98 -2.98
C VAL A 7 -1.35 9.41 -4.39
N THR A 8 -0.37 9.84 -5.19
CA THR A 8 -0.02 9.22 -6.48
C THR A 8 1.29 8.44 -6.32
N MET A 9 1.26 7.13 -6.62
CA MET A 9 2.46 6.29 -6.62
C MET A 9 2.90 6.01 -8.06
N THR A 10 4.19 6.12 -8.35
CA THR A 10 4.78 5.95 -9.69
C THR A 10 5.81 4.83 -9.67
N GLY A 11 5.82 3.97 -10.69
CA GLY A 11 6.78 2.87 -10.86
C GLY A 11 6.91 2.45 -12.33
N GLU A 12 7.77 1.47 -12.61
CA GLU A 12 7.84 0.81 -13.93
C GLU A 12 6.53 0.04 -14.19
N ALA A 13 6.29 -0.44 -15.42
CA ALA A 13 5.07 -1.17 -15.79
C ALA A 13 5.02 -2.58 -15.18
N ASP A 14 5.12 -2.62 -13.87
CA ASP A 14 5.05 -3.78 -13.01
C ASP A 14 3.64 -3.82 -12.42
N ARG A 15 3.14 -5.01 -12.10
CA ARG A 15 1.76 -5.24 -11.64
C ARG A 15 1.55 -4.77 -10.18
N PHE A 16 2.24 -3.72 -9.76
CA PHE A 16 2.19 -3.14 -8.44
C PHE A 16 0.74 -2.82 -8.06
N GLY A 17 0.28 -3.42 -6.96
CA GLY A 17 -1.10 -3.32 -6.50
C GLY A 17 -2.02 -4.47 -6.94
N GLU A 18 -1.52 -5.50 -7.64
CA GLU A 18 -2.32 -6.70 -7.99
C GLU A 18 -2.74 -7.49 -6.74
N SER A 19 -1.91 -7.49 -5.69
CA SER A 19 -2.23 -8.14 -4.41
C SER A 19 -1.86 -7.28 -3.21
N VAL A 20 -2.67 -7.36 -2.16
CA VAL A 20 -2.47 -6.67 -0.89
C VAL A 20 -2.78 -7.63 0.26
N SER A 21 -1.94 -7.63 1.29
CA SER A 21 -2.15 -8.40 2.52
C SER A 21 -1.77 -7.58 3.76
N SER A 22 -2.42 -7.87 4.90
CA SER A 22 -2.01 -7.33 6.20
C SER A 22 -0.62 -7.83 6.57
N ALA A 23 0.23 -6.94 7.07
CA ALA A 23 1.56 -7.29 7.58
C ALA A 23 1.65 -7.31 9.12
N GLY A 24 0.63 -6.77 9.80
CA GLY A 24 0.71 -6.45 11.24
C GLY A 24 1.50 -5.16 11.47
N ASP A 25 1.78 -4.81 12.72
CA ASP A 25 2.66 -3.67 13.05
C ASP A 25 4.13 -4.13 13.02
N VAL A 26 4.80 -3.91 11.89
CA VAL A 26 6.16 -4.41 11.63
C VAL A 26 7.21 -3.49 12.22
N ASN A 27 6.94 -2.18 12.28
CA ASN A 27 7.91 -1.19 12.72
C ASN A 27 7.68 -0.70 14.18
N GLY A 28 6.59 -1.11 14.82
CA GLY A 28 6.28 -0.83 16.22
C GLY A 28 5.68 0.56 16.47
N ASP A 29 5.07 1.20 15.46
CA ASP A 29 4.50 2.55 15.58
C ASP A 29 3.05 2.56 16.10
N GLY A 30 2.47 1.38 16.33
CA GLY A 30 1.11 1.22 16.82
C GLY A 30 0.03 1.18 15.75
N TYR A 31 0.40 1.21 14.46
CA TYR A 31 -0.50 1.01 13.32
C TYR A 31 -0.21 -0.32 12.61
N SER A 32 -1.25 -0.94 12.04
CA SER A 32 -1.02 -2.12 11.20
C SER A 32 -0.49 -1.70 9.84
N ASP A 33 0.62 -2.31 9.43
CA ASP A 33 1.22 -2.18 8.12
C ASP A 33 0.57 -3.11 7.09
N VAL A 34 0.92 -2.87 5.82
CA VAL A 34 0.47 -3.63 4.65
C VAL A 34 1.65 -4.00 3.75
N ILE A 35 1.51 -5.11 3.03
CA ILE A 35 2.40 -5.50 1.94
C ILE A 35 1.63 -5.41 0.62
N VAL A 36 2.28 -4.84 -0.40
CA VAL A 36 1.73 -4.68 -1.76
C VAL A 36 2.62 -5.43 -2.74
N GLY A 37 2.02 -6.33 -3.51
CA GLY A 37 2.71 -7.18 -4.49
C GLY A 37 2.62 -6.67 -5.92
N CYS A 38 3.44 -7.30 -6.77
CA CYS A 38 3.43 -7.28 -8.24
C CYS A 38 3.14 -8.71 -8.71
#